data_AF-A0AAN0M0A9-F1
#
_entry.id   AF-A0AAN0M0A9-F1
#
_cell.length_a   1.000
_cell.length_b   1.000
_cell.length_c   1.000
_cell.angle_alpha   90.00
_cell.angle_beta   90.00
_cell.angle_gamma   90.00
#
_symmetry.space_group_name_H-M   'P 1'
#
loop_
_entity.id
_entity.type
_entity.pdbx_description
1 polymer ?
#
loop_
_entity_poly.entity_id
_entity_poly.type
_entity_poly.pdbx_seq_one_letter_code
_entity_poly.pdbx_strand_id
1 'polypeptide(L)'
;MPIADVDTAYVDRLPGSDSKLNTIRDGLRILTMIVLLVKEERPFALFCGVGVLLGLLSLMLGAPVIVEFAETGLVPRFPTAILASAIMVISVLAVITGLILDTVTLGRREMKRMAYLALPAPPRR
;
A
#
# COMPACT_ATOMS: atom_id res chain seq x y z
N MET A 1 5.98 21.86 -0.09
CA MET A 1 5.77 23.12 -0.84
C MET A 1 4.83 23.98 -0.03
N PRO A 2 4.98 25.32 -0.04
CA PRO A 2 4.00 26.19 0.60
C PRO A 2 2.64 26.02 -0.08
N ILE A 3 1.59 25.88 0.72
CA ILE A 3 0.19 25.77 0.30
C ILE A 3 -0.54 26.92 0.98
N ALA A 4 -1.50 27.53 0.27
CA ALA A 4 -2.39 28.53 0.83
C ALA A 4 -3.82 28.15 0.42
N ASP A 5 -4.70 28.09 1.41
CA ASP A 5 -6.12 27.90 1.18
C ASP A 5 -6.81 29.26 1.04
N VAL A 6 -7.83 29.33 0.18
CA VAL A 6 -8.63 30.54 -0.05
C VAL A 6 -10.08 30.23 0.30
N ASP A 7 -10.62 30.96 1.27
CA ASP A 7 -12.00 30.76 1.68
C ASP A 7 -12.98 31.12 0.55
N THR A 8 -13.97 30.25 0.36
CA THR A 8 -15.03 30.43 -0.63
C THR A 8 -16.38 30.11 0.00
N ALA A 9 -17.43 30.83 -0.40
CA ALA A 9 -18.77 30.61 0.11
C ALA A 9 -19.35 29.30 -0.44
N TYR A 10 -19.78 28.41 0.46
CA TYR A 10 -20.52 27.21 0.09
C TYR A 10 -21.96 27.58 -0.28
N VAL A 11 -22.47 27.04 -1.40
CA VAL A 11 -23.82 27.31 -1.88
C VAL A 11 -24.59 26.00 -2.02
N ASP A 12 -25.82 25.98 -1.52
CA ASP A 12 -26.70 24.84 -1.66
C ASP A 12 -27.07 24.55 -3.12
N ARG A 13 -27.32 23.27 -3.38
CA ARG A 13 -27.79 22.79 -4.67
C ARG A 13 -29.20 23.32 -4.98
N LEU A 14 -29.42 23.76 -6.22
CA LEU A 14 -30.76 24.15 -6.67
C LEU A 14 -31.77 23.00 -6.56
N PRO A 15 -33.00 23.27 -6.09
CA PRO A 15 -34.04 22.26 -5.95
C PRO A 15 -34.38 21.64 -7.32
N GLY A 16 -34.47 20.31 -7.37
CA GLY A 16 -34.82 19.57 -8.59
C GLY A 16 -33.69 19.34 -9.60
N SER A 17 -32.46 19.81 -9.34
CA SER A 17 -31.29 19.35 -10.09
C SER A 17 -31.02 17.86 -9.80
N ASP A 18 -30.27 17.14 -10.64
CA ASP A 18 -29.84 15.76 -10.40
C ASP A 18 -28.40 15.67 -9.86
N SER A 19 -28.07 14.58 -9.16
CA SER A 19 -26.70 14.33 -8.71
C SER A 19 -25.80 13.99 -9.90
N LYS A 20 -24.74 14.78 -10.10
CA LYS A 20 -23.69 14.49 -11.09
C LYS A 20 -22.73 13.38 -10.65
N LEU A 21 -22.73 13.05 -9.35
CA LEU A 21 -21.84 12.05 -8.76
C LEU A 21 -22.47 10.66 -8.83
N ASN A 22 -21.67 9.67 -9.22
CA ASN A 22 -22.03 8.27 -9.17
C ASN A 22 -21.34 7.63 -7.97
N THR A 23 -22.10 7.36 -6.90
CA THR A 23 -21.57 6.88 -5.62
C THR A 23 -20.64 5.68 -5.74
N ILE A 24 -21.00 4.70 -6.57
CA ILE A 24 -20.22 3.46 -6.70
C ILE A 24 -18.97 3.70 -7.54
N ARG A 25 -19.13 4.28 -8.74
CA ARG A 25 -18.01 4.48 -9.67
C ARG A 25 -16.98 5.46 -9.11
N ASP A 26 -17.44 6.56 -8.53
CA ASP A 26 -16.56 7.57 -7.96
C ASP A 26 -15.95 7.08 -6.65
N GLY A 27 -16.70 6.33 -5.83
CA GLY A 27 -16.17 5.65 -4.65
C GLY A 27 -15.02 4.71 -4.96
N LEU A 28 -15.15 3.85 -5.99
CA LEU A 28 -14.08 2.95 -6.42
C LEU A 28 -12.84 3.71 -6.93
N ARG A 29 -13.04 4.83 -7.65
CA ARG A 29 -11.94 5.70 -8.09
C ARG A 29 -11.20 6.32 -6.91
N ILE A 30 -11.94 6.84 -5.92
CA ILE A 30 -11.37 7.42 -4.70
C ILE A 30 -10.58 6.35 -3.94
N LEU A 31 -11.14 5.16 -3.76
CA LEU A 31 -10.45 4.06 -3.06
C LEU A 31 -9.15 3.67 -3.78
N THR A 32 -9.19 3.55 -5.10
CA THR A 32 -7.99 3.24 -5.91
C THR A 32 -6.94 4.34 -5.74
N MET A 33 -7.36 5.60 -5.74
CA MET A 33 -6.46 6.74 -5.53
C MET A 33 -5.84 6.73 -4.13
N ILE A 34 -6.61 6.40 -3.09
CA ILE A 34 -6.11 6.26 -1.73
C ILE A 34 -5.03 5.18 -1.67
N VAL A 35 -5.28 3.99 -2.26
CA VAL A 35 -4.29 2.91 -2.30
C VAL A 35 -3.02 3.33 -3.03
N LEU A 36 -3.15 4.05 -4.15
CA LEU A 36 -2.03 4.57 -4.92
C LEU A 36 -1.21 5.59 -4.10
N LEU A 37 -1.87 6.54 -3.44
CA LEU A 37 -1.23 7.54 -2.58
C LEU A 37 -0.50 6.89 -1.41
N VAL A 38 -1.11 5.91 -0.74
CA VAL A 38 -0.45 5.18 0.36
C VAL A 38 0.77 4.42 -0.14
N LYS A 39 0.68 3.77 -1.31
CA LYS A 39 1.82 3.10 -1.95
C LYS A 39 2.95 4.09 -2.26
N GLU A 40 2.65 5.28 -2.74
CA GLU A 40 3.67 6.28 -3.12
C GLU A 40 4.29 6.97 -1.90
N GLU A 41 3.49 7.30 -0.89
CA GLU A 41 3.95 8.02 0.31
C GLU A 41 4.53 7.09 1.38
N ARG A 42 3.97 5.89 1.56
CA ARG A 42 4.33 4.95 2.63
C ARG A 42 4.42 3.51 2.10
N PRO A 43 5.29 3.23 1.10
CA PRO A 43 5.38 1.92 0.48
C PRO A 43 5.71 0.81 1.48
N PHE A 44 6.62 1.05 2.43
CA PHE A 44 7.02 0.04 3.41
C PHE A 44 5.85 -0.49 4.22
N ALA A 45 5.00 0.40 4.73
CA ALA A 45 3.85 0.01 5.56
C ALA A 45 2.86 -0.87 4.78
N LEU A 46 2.61 -0.53 3.52
CA LEU A 46 1.67 -1.28 2.67
C LEU A 46 2.20 -2.68 2.35
N PHE A 47 3.42 -2.78 1.82
CA PHE A 47 4.01 -4.06 1.42
C PHE A 47 4.37 -4.95 2.61
N CYS A 48 4.80 -4.37 3.73
CA CYS A 48 5.01 -5.11 4.97
C CYS A 48 3.69 -5.64 5.54
N GLY A 49 2.61 -4.86 5.51
CA GLY A 49 1.28 -5.32 5.91
C GLY A 49 0.80 -6.52 5.07
N VAL A 50 0.99 -6.46 3.74
CA VAL A 50 0.69 -7.59 2.84
C VAL A 50 1.59 -8.79 3.14
N GLY A 51 2.89 -8.56 3.35
CA GLY A 51 3.85 -9.62 3.69
C GLY A 51 3.47 -10.33 4.99
N VAL A 52 3.14 -9.59 6.05
CA VAL A 52 2.69 -10.15 7.34
C VAL A 52 1.42 -10.97 7.17
N LEU A 53 0.43 -10.45 6.42
CA LEU A 53 -0.82 -11.17 6.14
C LEU A 53 -0.55 -12.51 5.44
N LEU A 54 0.28 -12.50 4.39
CA LEU A 54 0.67 -13.71 3.65
C LEU A 54 1.49 -14.67 4.51
N GLY A 55 2.38 -14.13 5.37
CA GLY A 55 3.20 -14.92 6.29
C GLY A 55 2.34 -15.66 7.31
N LEU A 56 1.37 -14.96 7.92
CA LEU A 56 0.39 -15.57 8.82
C LEU A 56 -0.43 -16.66 8.12
N LEU A 57 -0.89 -16.40 6.90
CA LEU A 57 -1.64 -17.38 6.12
C LEU A 57 -0.80 -18.61 5.77
N SER A 58 0.47 -18.41 5.41
CA SER A 58 1.43 -19.51 5.19
C SER A 58 1.65 -20.33 6.47
N LEU A 59 1.86 -19.69 7.61
CA LEU A 59 2.04 -20.38 8.89
C LEU A 59 0.79 -21.16 9.29
N MET A 60 -0.40 -20.61 9.09
CA MET A 60 -1.65 -21.34 9.35
C MET A 60 -1.81 -22.59 8.49
N LEU A 61 -1.45 -22.52 7.22
CA LEU A 61 -1.49 -23.67 6.31
C LEU A 61 -0.35 -24.67 6.56
N GLY A 62 0.83 -24.19 6.94
CA GLY A 62 2.03 -25.00 7.17
C GLY A 62 2.09 -25.66 8.54
N ALA A 63 1.49 -25.06 9.57
CA ALA A 63 1.47 -25.61 10.93
C ALA A 63 0.99 -27.07 11.01
N PRO A 64 -0.17 -27.47 10.45
CA PRO A 64 -0.62 -28.86 10.52
C PRO A 64 0.34 -29.82 9.79
N VAL A 65 0.97 -29.37 8.71
CA VAL A 65 1.95 -30.17 7.95
C VAL A 65 3.20 -30.44 8.78
N ILE A 66 3.70 -29.42 9.49
CA ILE A 66 4.88 -29.55 10.36
C ILE A 66 4.58 -30.48 11.55
N VAL A 67 3.40 -30.36 12.15
CA VAL A 67 2.98 -31.22 13.27
C VAL A 67 2.84 -32.68 12.82
N GLU A 68 2.12 -32.94 11.72
CA GLU A 68 1.98 -34.31 11.18
C GLU A 68 3.35 -34.92 10.82
N PHE A 69 4.28 -34.12 10.28
CA PHE A 69 5.63 -34.56 10.00
C PHE A 69 6.43 -34.89 11.26
N ALA A 70 6.30 -34.09 12.33
CA ALA A 70 6.98 -34.34 13.59
C ALA A 70 6.51 -35.63 14.29
N GLU A 71 5.23 -35.97 14.16
CA GLU A 71 4.64 -37.18 14.75
C GLU A 71 4.90 -38.44 13.93
N THR A 72 4.78 -38.35 12.60
CA THR A 72 4.77 -39.53 11.71
C THR A 72 6.02 -39.68 10.85
N GLY A 73 6.84 -38.64 10.70
CA GLY A 73 7.98 -38.59 9.77
C GLY A 73 7.58 -38.54 8.30
N LEU A 74 6.29 -38.51 7.98
CA LEU A 74 5.75 -38.49 6.62
C LEU A 74 5.09 -37.15 6.32
N VAL A 75 5.05 -36.78 5.03
CA VAL A 75 4.35 -35.57 4.56
C VAL A 75 3.16 -36.00 3.68
N PRO A 76 2.00 -36.36 4.26
CA PRO A 76 0.86 -36.81 3.49
C PRO A 76 0.24 -35.68 2.66
N ARG A 77 0.35 -34.43 3.15
CA ARG A 77 -0.22 -33.24 2.49
C ARG A 77 0.82 -32.49 1.65
N PHE A 78 1.37 -33.17 0.65
CA PHE A 78 2.40 -32.63 -0.25
C PHE A 78 2.00 -31.31 -0.94
N PRO A 79 0.82 -31.19 -1.58
CA PRO A 79 0.43 -29.96 -2.26
C PRO A 79 0.33 -28.74 -1.34
N THR A 80 -0.18 -28.93 -0.10
CA THR A 80 -0.28 -27.84 0.87
C THR A 80 1.09 -27.44 1.43
N ALA A 81 2.04 -28.36 1.55
CA ALA A 81 3.42 -28.03 1.94
C ALA A 81 4.10 -27.12 0.90
N ILE A 82 3.91 -27.44 -0.39
CA ILE A 82 4.43 -26.64 -1.50
C ILE A 82 3.74 -25.28 -1.54
N LEU A 83 2.41 -25.24 -1.41
CA LEU A 83 1.67 -23.99 -1.38
C LEU A 83 2.09 -23.10 -0.20
N ALA A 84 2.19 -23.65 1.01
CA ALA A 84 2.60 -22.91 2.19
C ALA A 84 4.01 -22.32 2.03
N SER A 85 4.97 -23.11 1.53
CA SER A 85 6.34 -22.63 1.27
C SER A 85 6.38 -21.55 0.18
N ALA A 86 5.64 -21.71 -0.91
CA ALA A 86 5.55 -20.69 -1.96
C ALA A 86 4.95 -19.37 -1.44
N ILE A 87 3.88 -19.43 -0.64
CA ILE A 87 3.28 -18.24 -0.02
C ILE A 87 4.27 -17.57 0.95
N MET A 88 5.04 -18.35 1.71
CA MET A 88 6.08 -17.80 2.60
C MET A 88 7.16 -17.05 1.80
N VAL A 89 7.62 -17.61 0.68
CA VAL A 89 8.58 -16.92 -0.19
C VAL A 89 8.00 -15.61 -0.72
N ILE A 90 6.75 -15.61 -1.19
CA ILE A 90 6.07 -14.39 -1.67
C ILE A 90 5.92 -13.36 -0.54
N SER A 91 5.61 -13.80 0.68
CA SER A 91 5.54 -12.94 1.88
C SER A 91 6.86 -12.22 2.13
N VAL A 92 7.98 -12.95 2.16
CA VAL A 92 9.31 -12.37 2.36
C VAL A 92 9.69 -11.42 1.21
N LEU A 93 9.42 -11.80 -0.04
CA LEU A 93 9.67 -10.94 -1.20
C LEU A 93 8.85 -9.64 -1.15
N ALA A 94 7.62 -9.68 -0.66
CA ALA A 94 6.79 -8.49 -0.47
C ALA A 94 7.43 -7.54 0.55
N VAL A 95 7.89 -8.05 1.69
CA VAL A 95 8.56 -7.23 2.72
C VAL A 95 9.84 -6.58 2.16
N ILE A 96 10.69 -7.35 1.46
CA ILE A 96 11.92 -6.84 0.85
C ILE A 96 11.59 -5.77 -0.19
N THR A 97 10.58 -6.00 -1.04
CA THR A 97 10.12 -5.02 -2.03
C THR A 97 9.64 -3.73 -1.34
N GLY A 98 8.93 -3.84 -0.23
CA GLY A 98 8.53 -2.70 0.60
C GLY A 98 9.72 -1.88 1.09
N LEU A 99 10.78 -2.54 1.56
CA LEU A 99 12.01 -1.88 2.01
C LEU A 99 12.70 -1.14 0.86
N ILE A 100 12.83 -1.79 -0.31
CA ILE A 100 13.42 -1.18 -1.49
C ILE A 100 12.64 0.06 -1.91
N LEU A 101 11.31 -0.03 -2.02
CA LEU A 101 10.49 1.11 -2.43
C LEU A 101 10.58 2.27 -1.44
N ASP A 102 10.73 2.01 -0.14
CA ASP A 102 10.90 3.07 0.86
C ASP A 102 12.15 3.92 0.61
N THR A 103 13.27 3.25 0.31
CA THR A 103 14.53 3.94 -0.04
C THR A 103 14.37 4.76 -1.33
N VAL A 104 13.65 4.24 -2.32
CA VAL A 104 13.37 4.94 -3.58
C VAL A 104 12.47 6.15 -3.36
N THR A 105 11.44 6.02 -2.53
CA THR A 105 10.52 7.12 -2.18
C THR A 105 11.25 8.23 -1.44
N LEU A 106 12.15 7.89 -0.51
CA LEU A 106 13.00 8.87 0.18
C LEU A 106 13.87 9.64 -0.83
N GLY A 107 14.58 8.92 -1.70
CA GLY A 107 15.41 9.54 -2.75
C GLY A 107 14.60 10.46 -3.67
N ARG A 108 13.39 10.05 -4.08
CA ARG A 108 12.49 10.89 -4.89
C ARG A 108 12.05 12.16 -4.14
N ARG A 109 11.76 12.07 -2.85
CA ARG A 109 11.38 13.23 -2.03
C ARG A 109 12.53 14.21 -1.89
N GLU A 110 13.75 13.72 -1.64
CA GLU A 110 14.95 14.53 -1.55
C GLU A 110 15.26 15.24 -2.86
N MET A 111 15.19 14.53 -4.00
CA MET A 111 15.37 15.14 -5.33
C MET A 111 14.37 16.27 -5.60
N LYS A 112 13.07 16.05 -5.31
CA LYS A 112 12.03 17.08 -5.45
C LYS A 112 12.33 18.30 -4.58
N ARG A 113 12.84 18.07 -3.36
CA ARG A 113 13.21 19.15 -2.42
C ARG A 113 14.41 19.95 -2.92
N MET A 114 15.45 19.28 -3.41
CA MET A 114 16.63 19.95 -4.00
C MET A 114 16.24 20.78 -5.22
N ALA A 115 15.42 20.23 -6.12
CA ALA A 115 14.92 20.97 -7.28
C ALA A 115 14.10 22.20 -6.89
N TYR A 116 13.27 22.11 -5.85
CA TYR A 116 12.53 23.26 -5.33
C TYR A 116 13.45 24.33 -4.74
N LEU A 117 14.46 23.93 -3.96
CA LEU A 117 15.43 24.87 -3.35
C LEU A 117 16.38 25.52 -4.36
N ALA A 118 16.52 24.94 -5.56
CA ALA A 118 17.28 25.54 -6.65
C ALA A 118 16.55 26.72 -7.31
N LEU A 119 15.24 26.87 -7.10
CA LEU A 119 14.48 28.00 -7.62
C LEU A 119 14.74 29.25 -6.75
N PRO A 120 14.89 30.44 -7.37
CA PRO A 120 15.06 31.68 -6.62
C PRO A 120 13.83 31.95 -5.74
N ALA A 121 14.06 32.50 -4.55
CA ALA A 121 12.98 32.85 -3.63
C ALA A 121 12.05 33.90 -4.26
N PRO A 122 10.72 33.80 -4.06
CA PRO A 122 9.80 34.82 -4.52
C PRO A 122 10.15 36.18 -3.90
N PRO A 123 10.00 37.28 -4.64
CA PRO A 123 10.29 38.62 -4.13
C PRO A 123 9.45 38.89 -2.88
N ARG A 124 10.09 39.41 -1.82
CA ARG A 124 9.37 39.89 -0.62
C ARG A 124 8.43 41.02 -1.06
N ARG A 125 7.12 40.82 -0.88
CA ARG A 125 6.13 41.90 -0.91
C ARG A 125 6.24 42.76 0.35
#